data_AF-A0A7C9ERF2-F1
#
_entry.id   AF-A0A7C9ERF2-F1
#
_cell.length_a   1.000
_cell.length_b   1.000
_cell.length_c   1.000
_cell.angle_alpha   90.00
_cell.angle_beta   90.00
_cell.angle_gamma   90.00
#
_symmetry.space_group_name_H-M   'P 1'
#
loop_
_entity.id
_entity.type
_entity.pdbx_description
1 polymer ?
#
loop_
_entity_poly.entity_id
_entity_poly.type
_entity_poly.pdbx_seq_one_letter_code
_entity_poly.pdbx_strand_id
1 'polypeptide(L)'
;YPSVYHRAVVNKARHRLSVAYLYGPASDVRIQPLPKLSDGDRPPLYRAVTWSEYLGIKAKHFDKTLSLVRLNDNDKDNDNNNNPLISGVRRVDKTKSINVDSNTKILAAFA
;
A
#
# COMPACT_ATOMS: atom_id res chain seq x y z
N TYR A 1 -10.28 13.71 3.71
CA TYR A 1 -8.91 14.21 3.43
C TYR A 1 -8.39 13.54 2.16
N PRO A 2 -7.84 14.30 1.19
CA PRO A 2 -7.29 13.74 -0.04
C PRO A 2 -5.84 13.25 0.15
N SER A 3 -5.47 12.14 -0.51
CA SER A 3 -4.07 11.73 -0.68
C SER A 3 -3.48 12.44 -1.90
N VAL A 4 -2.40 13.20 -1.71
CA VAL A 4 -1.84 14.07 -2.77
C VAL A 4 -0.79 13.33 -3.60
N TYR A 5 -0.85 13.48 -4.92
CA TYR A 5 0.17 13.00 -5.84
C TYR A 5 1.31 14.01 -5.95
N HIS A 6 2.54 13.54 -5.79
CA HIS A 6 3.73 14.37 -5.91
C HIS A 6 4.70 13.73 -6.91
N ARG A 7 5.43 14.55 -7.67
CA ARG A 7 6.46 14.12 -8.61
C ARG A 7 7.71 14.97 -8.45
N ALA A 8 8.87 14.31 -8.43
CA ALA A 8 10.15 14.95 -8.60
C ALA A 8 10.55 15.01 -10.08
N VAL A 9 11.02 16.17 -10.55
CA VAL A 9 11.51 16.34 -11.93
C VAL A 9 13.04 16.43 -11.94
N VAL A 10 13.67 15.90 -12.99
CA VAL A 10 15.13 15.91 -13.17
C VAL A 10 15.62 17.31 -13.52
N ASN A 11 16.72 17.75 -12.89
CA ASN A 11 17.46 18.93 -13.27
C ASN A 11 18.75 18.50 -14.00
N LYS A 12 18.96 19.01 -15.22
CA LYS A 12 20.14 18.67 -16.05
C LYS A 12 21.40 19.45 -15.68
N ALA A 13 21.26 20.57 -14.98
CA ALA A 13 22.36 21.49 -14.66
C ALA A 13 22.95 21.25 -13.27
N ARG A 14 22.17 20.72 -12.32
CA ARG A 14 22.59 20.58 -10.93
C ARG A 14 22.07 19.29 -10.30
N HIS A 15 22.92 18.65 -9.50
CA HIS A 15 22.51 17.53 -8.66
C HIS A 15 21.53 17.99 -7.57
N ARG A 16 20.53 17.16 -7.28
CA ARG A 16 19.57 17.38 -6.18
C ARG A 16 19.59 16.20 -5.24
N LEU A 17 19.83 16.46 -3.96
CA LEU A 17 19.62 15.51 -2.87
C LEU A 17 18.35 15.89 -2.11
N SER A 18 17.56 14.92 -1.70
CA SER A 18 16.32 15.13 -0.93
C SER A 18 16.16 13.99 0.06
N VAL A 19 15.78 14.31 1.30
CA VAL A 19 15.55 13.34 2.37
C VAL A 19 14.11 13.46 2.81
N ALA A 20 13.41 12.33 2.91
CA ALA A 20 12.03 12.26 3.33
C ALA A 20 11.90 11.34 4.55
N TYR A 21 11.13 11.78 5.54
CA TYR A 21 10.72 10.94 6.67
C TYR A 21 9.30 10.46 6.42
N LEU A 22 9.12 9.16 6.18
CA LEU A 22 7.82 8.54 5.96
C LEU A 22 7.38 7.85 7.24
N TYR A 23 6.38 8.41 7.92
CA TYR A 23 5.82 7.84 9.13
C TYR A 23 4.63 6.92 8.83
N GLY A 24 4.52 5.80 9.55
CA GLY A 24 3.41 4.88 9.44
C GLY A 24 3.28 3.96 10.67
N PRO A 25 2.14 3.25 10.82
CA PRO A 25 1.93 2.26 11.87
C PRO A 25 2.91 1.08 11.81
N ALA A 26 2.90 0.23 12.85
CA ALA A 26 3.56 -1.07 12.80
C ALA A 26 2.91 -1.99 11.75
N SER A 27 3.65 -2.96 11.22
CA SER A 27 3.27 -3.76 10.04
C SER A 27 2.00 -4.59 10.19
N ASP A 28 1.73 -5.05 11.41
CA ASP A 28 0.62 -5.91 11.80
C ASP A 28 -0.63 -5.12 12.21
N VAL A 29 -0.50 -3.80 12.41
CA VAL A 29 -1.62 -2.95 12.81
C VAL A 29 -2.68 -2.91 11.71
N ARG A 30 -3.93 -3.18 12.09
CA ARG A 30 -5.09 -3.05 11.21
C ARG A 30 -5.51 -1.58 11.10
N ILE A 31 -5.51 -1.07 9.89
CA ILE A 31 -6.01 0.26 9.55
C ILE A 31 -7.42 0.15 8.96
N GLN A 32 -8.30 1.10 9.33
CA GLN A 32 -9.69 1.17 8.87
C GLN A 32 -10.22 2.61 8.98
N PRO A 33 -11.32 2.96 8.30
CA PRO A 33 -12.01 4.22 8.52
C PRO A 33 -12.33 4.40 10.01
N LEU A 34 -12.07 5.60 10.54
CA LEU A 34 -12.25 5.87 11.97
C LEU A 34 -13.75 5.74 12.33
N PRO A 35 -14.15 4.84 13.23
CA PRO A 35 -15.58 4.60 13.52
C PRO A 35 -16.32 5.85 13.98
N LYS A 36 -15.63 6.75 14.72
CA LYS A 36 -16.18 8.02 15.19
C LYS A 36 -16.54 9.02 14.07
N LEU A 37 -16.13 8.75 12.83
CA LEU A 37 -16.41 9.57 11.65
C LEU A 37 -17.34 8.86 10.66
N SER A 38 -17.75 7.63 10.98
CA SER A 38 -18.65 6.81 10.17
C SER A 38 -20.03 6.80 10.84
N ASP A 39 -21.02 7.42 10.19
CA ASP A 39 -22.41 7.48 10.67
C ASP A 39 -23.35 6.91 9.59
N GLY A 40 -24.66 6.81 9.86
CA GLY A 40 -25.63 6.31 8.89
C GLY A 40 -25.60 7.02 7.53
N ASP A 41 -25.34 8.34 7.54
CA ASP A 41 -25.23 9.15 6.31
C ASP A 41 -23.85 9.05 5.64
N ARG A 42 -22.84 8.54 6.35
CA ARG A 42 -21.44 8.47 5.90
C ARG A 42 -20.87 7.08 6.21
N PRO A 43 -21.27 6.05 5.46
CA PRO A 43 -20.78 4.71 5.68
C PRO A 43 -19.27 4.62 5.41
N PRO A 44 -18.58 3.65 6.03
CA PRO A 44 -17.17 3.39 5.74
C PRO A 44 -17.01 3.02 4.26
N LEU A 45 -16.03 3.64 3.58
CA LEU A 45 -15.77 3.40 2.16
C LEU A 45 -14.73 2.31 1.90
N TYR A 46 -13.89 2.00 2.88
CA TYR A 46 -12.75 1.09 2.74
C TYR A 46 -12.80 0.01 3.80
N ARG A 47 -12.43 -1.21 3.42
CA ARG A 47 -12.36 -2.33 4.36
C ARG A 47 -11.15 -2.21 5.26
N ALA A 48 -11.21 -2.88 6.41
CA ALA A 48 -10.05 -3.01 7.29
C ALA A 48 -8.96 -3.87 6.63
N VAL A 49 -7.72 -3.39 6.64
CA VAL A 49 -6.53 -4.10 6.13
C VAL A 49 -5.36 -3.91 7.08
N THR A 50 -4.40 -4.83 7.11
CA THR A 50 -3.15 -4.60 7.86
C THR A 50 -2.28 -3.57 7.13
N TRP A 51 -1.40 -2.89 7.86
CA TRP A 51 -0.50 -1.90 7.27
C TRP A 51 0.44 -2.51 6.23
N SER A 52 0.96 -3.71 6.51
CA SER A 52 1.80 -4.46 5.56
C SER A 52 1.05 -4.85 4.28
N GLU A 53 -0.21 -5.30 4.37
CA GLU A 53 -1.03 -5.58 3.19
C GLU A 53 -1.27 -4.32 2.35
N TYR A 54 -1.63 -3.21 3.00
CA TYR A 54 -1.83 -1.94 2.32
C TYR A 54 -0.58 -1.50 1.56
N LEU A 55 0.59 -1.55 2.20
CA LEU A 55 1.87 -1.22 1.54
C LEU A 55 2.19 -2.18 0.39
N GLY A 56 1.89 -3.48 0.55
CA GLY A 56 2.07 -4.47 -0.51
C GLY A 56 1.18 -4.22 -1.73
N ILE A 57 -0.09 -3.86 -1.52
CA ILE A 57 -1.00 -3.47 -2.60
C ILE A 57 -0.52 -2.15 -3.22
N LYS A 58 -0.12 -1.17 -2.41
CA LYS A 58 0.37 0.13 -2.87
C LYS A 58 1.62 0.04 -3.73
N ALA A 59 2.56 -0.83 -3.35
CA ALA A 59 3.76 -1.06 -4.15
C ALA A 59 3.46 -1.69 -5.51
N LYS A 60 2.41 -2.54 -5.59
CA LYS A 60 2.03 -3.24 -6.83
C LYS A 60 1.11 -2.43 -7.74
N HIS A 61 0.20 -1.66 -7.14
CA HIS A 61 -0.94 -1.07 -7.84
C HIS A 61 -1.01 0.45 -7.72
N PHE A 62 -0.06 1.08 -7.02
CA PHE A 62 0.13 2.53 -6.87
C PHE A 62 -1.18 3.36 -6.80
N ASP A 63 -1.69 3.82 -7.94
CA ASP A 63 -2.90 4.63 -8.11
C ASP A 63 -4.21 3.87 -7.87
N LYS A 64 -4.25 2.56 -8.13
CA LYS A 64 -5.44 1.71 -8.01
C LYS A 64 -5.64 1.10 -6.61
N THR A 65 -4.71 1.34 -5.70
CA THR A 65 -4.68 0.75 -4.35
C THR A 65 -5.99 0.94 -3.59
N LEU A 66 -6.51 2.17 -3.55
CA LEU A 66 -7.72 2.49 -2.78
C LEU A 66 -8.97 1.87 -3.40
N SER A 67 -9.02 1.68 -4.71
CA SER A 67 -10.11 1.00 -5.39
C SER A 67 -10.17 -0.49 -5.02
N LEU A 68 -9.01 -1.14 -4.86
CA LEU A 68 -8.92 -2.57 -4.51
C LEU A 68 -9.34 -2.88 -3.07
N VAL A 69 -9.26 -1.88 -2.18
CA VAL A 69 -9.67 -2.00 -0.77
C VAL A 69 -10.99 -1.30 -0.48
N ARG A 70 -11.68 -0.80 -1.52
CA ARG A 70 -13.01 -0.21 -1.39
C ARG A 70 -14.02 -1.32 -1.06
N LEU A 71 -15.00 -1.00 -0.21
CA LEU A 71 -16.14 -1.87 0.06
C LEU A 71 -17.10 -1.83 -1.14
N ASN A 72 -17.61 -2.99 -1.54
CA ASN A 72 -18.69 -3.07 -2.52
C ASN A 72 -20.03 -3.02 -1.77
N ASP A 73 -21.08 -2.48 -2.40
CA ASP A 73 -22.40 -2.36 -1.77
C ASP A 73 -23.01 -3.72 -1.37
N ASN A 74 -22.49 -4.81 -1.91
CA ASN A 74 -22.91 -6.18 -1.63
C ASN A 74 -22.29 -6.80 -0.36
N ASP A 75 -21.31 -6.15 0.27
CA ASP A 75 -20.62 -6.67 1.47
C ASP A 75 -21.34 -6.31 2.79
N LYS A 76 -22.47 -5.59 2.73
CA LYS A 76 -23.20 -5.11 3.92
C LYS A 76 -23.95 -6.21 4.70
N ASP A 77 -24.09 -7.40 4.12
CA ASP A 77 -24.94 -8.48 4.67
C ASP A 77 -24.15 -9.68 5.22
N ASN A 78 -22.81 -9.68 5.16
CA ASN A 78 -22.01 -10.85 5.52
C ASN A 78 -21.23 -10.66 6.83
N ASP A 79 -21.96 -10.48 7.94
CA ASP A 79 -21.44 -10.55 9.31
C ASP A 79 -21.25 -12.02 9.77
N ASN A 80 -20.97 -12.93 8.83
CA ASN A 80 -20.59 -14.31 9.10
C ASN A 80 -19.11 -14.49 8.77
N ASN A 81 -18.31 -14.35 9.83
CA ASN A 81 -16.95 -14.85 9.99
C ASN A 81 -16.64 -16.06 9.10
N ASN A 82 -16.07 -15.79 7.91
CA ASN A 82 -15.24 -16.68 7.10
C ASN A 82 -14.70 -15.87 5.91
N ASN A 83 -13.76 -14.97 6.18
CA ASN A 83 -13.01 -14.32 5.10
C ASN A 83 -12.27 -15.41 4.32
N PRO A 84 -12.42 -15.51 2.99
CA PRO A 84 -11.48 -16.29 2.22
C PRO A 84 -10.14 -15.55 2.32
N LEU A 85 -9.23 -16.13 3.09
CA LEU A 85 -7.79 -15.93 2.91
C LEU A 85 -7.56 -15.94 1.41
N ILE A 86 -6.92 -14.91 0.87
CA ILE A 86 -6.46 -14.95 -0.52
C ILE A 86 -5.49 -16.15 -0.61
N SER A 87 -6.05 -17.28 -1.04
CA SER A 87 -5.35 -18.51 -1.33
C SER A 87 -4.52 -18.24 -2.59
N GLY A 88 -3.33 -17.68 -2.41
CA GLY A 88 -2.51 -17.32 -3.56
C GLY A 88 -1.15 -16.70 -3.30
N VAL A 89 -0.73 -16.45 -2.05
CA VAL A 89 0.63 -15.96 -1.79
C VAL A 89 1.26 -16.70 -0.59
N ARG A 90 1.47 -18.00 -0.75
CA ARG A 90 2.45 -18.73 0.06
C ARG A 90 3.83 -18.42 -0.53
N ARG A 91 4.48 -17.35 -0.07
CA ARG A 91 5.90 -17.13 -0.37
C ARG A 91 6.71 -18.14 0.45
N VAL A 92 7.21 -19.17 -0.21
CA VAL A 92 8.32 -19.95 0.29
C VAL A 92 9.55 -19.07 0.16
N ASP A 93 10.13 -18.68 1.29
CA ASP A 93 11.36 -17.89 1.33
C ASP A 93 12.51 -18.75 0.81
N LYS A 94 12.89 -18.55 -0.46
CA LYS A 94 14.19 -18.99 -0.95
C LYS A 94 15.14 -17.80 -0.83
N THR A 95 16.04 -17.85 0.14
CA THR A 95 17.17 -16.92 0.26
C THR A 95 18.00 -16.99 -1.01
N LYS A 96 17.82 -16.02 -1.91
CA LYS A 96 18.72 -15.79 -3.04
C LYS A 96 19.84 -14.90 -2.52
N SER A 97 21.02 -15.48 -2.33
CA SER A 97 22.24 -14.72 -2.03
C SER A 97 22.45 -13.70 -3.15
N ILE A 98 22.51 -12.42 -2.78
CA ILE A 98 22.80 -11.34 -3.70
C ILE A 98 24.33 -11.21 -3.71
N ASN A 99 24.96 -11.60 -4.81
CA ASN A 99 26.36 -11.28 -5.05
C ASN A 99 26.43 -9.82 -5.52
N VAL A 100 26.97 -8.94 -4.68
CA VAL A 100 27.09 -7.51 -4.96
C VAL A 100 28.39 -7.30 -5.72
N ASP A 101 28.31 -7.28 -7.05
CA ASP A 101 29.39 -6.76 -7.87
C ASP A 101 29.29 -5.23 -7.90
N SER A 102 30.39 -4.57 -7.53
CA SER A 102 30.54 -3.15 -7.19
C SER A 102 30.20 -2.15 -8.30
N ASN A 103 29.74 -2.60 -9.47
CA ASN A 103 29.62 -1.77 -10.67
C ASN A 103 28.21 -1.65 -11.30
N THR A 104 27.16 -2.18 -10.67
CA THR A 104 25.81 -2.02 -11.23
C THR A 104 25.18 -0.71 -10.76
N LYS A 105 25.25 0.33 -11.60
CA LYS A 105 24.46 1.56 -11.46
C LYS A 105 22.99 1.18 -11.29
N ILE A 106 22.41 1.45 -10.12
CA ILE A 106 20.99 1.27 -9.85
C ILE A 106 20.20 2.27 -10.72
N LEU A 107 19.84 1.84 -11.92
CA LEU A 107 18.80 2.47 -12.72
C LEU A 107 17.46 1.96 -12.16
N ALA A 108 16.93 2.66 -11.15
CA ALA A 108 15.52 2.57 -10.83
C ALA A 108 14.74 3.24 -11.98
N ALA A 109 14.48 2.49 -13.05
CA ALA A 109 13.56 2.87 -14.09
C ALA A 109 12.16 2.44 -13.66
N PHE A 110 11.32 3.41 -13.28
CA PHE A 110 9.88 3.25 -13.34
C PHE A 110 9.46 3.57 -14.78
N ALA A 111 8.91 2.57 -15.46
CA ALA A 111 8.08 2.71 -16.66
C ALA A 111 6.86 1.82 -16.48
#